data_AF-A0A919Z467-F1
#
_entry.id   AF-A0A919Z467-F1
#
_cell.length_a   1.000
_cell.length_b   1.000
_cell.length_c   1.000
_cell.angle_alpha   90.00
_cell.angle_beta   90.00
_cell.angle_gamma   90.00
#
_symmetry.space_group_name_H-M   'P 1'
#
loop_
_entity.id
_entity.type
_entity.pdbx_description
1 polymer ?
#
loop_
_entity_poly.entity_id
_entity_poly.type
_entity_poly.pdbx_seq_one_letter_code
_entity_poly.pdbx_strand_id
1 'polypeptide(L)' 'MKQECIRRAQINDERAIGLHTKDEMHSAVRLYERLGFTRFQDLDFSPASGVLIKGYGYHFDKR' A
#
# COMPACT_ATOMS: atom_id res chain seq x y z
N MET A 1 -2.67 5.53 -12.64
CA MET A 1 -1.83 4.37 -12.25
C MET A 1 -2.52 3.48 -11.22
N LYS A 2 -2.87 3.95 -10.01
CA LYS A 2 -3.56 3.15 -8.96
C LYS A 2 -4.86 2.46 -9.37
N GLN A 3 -5.75 3.16 -10.08
CA GLN A 3 -7.06 2.62 -10.47
C GLN A 3 -6.96 1.40 -11.39
N GLU A 4 -5.99 1.41 -12.31
CA GLU A 4 -5.75 0.28 -13.21
C GLU A 4 -5.18 -0.93 -12.47
N CYS A 5 -4.29 -0.71 -11.49
CA CYS A 5 -3.80 -1.79 -10.62
C CYS A 5 -4.93 -2.42 -9.81
N ILE A 6 -5.84 -1.60 -9.26
CA ILE A 6 -7.04 -2.10 -8.56
C ILE A 6 -7.91 -2.90 -9.49
N ARG A 7 -8.23 -2.36 -10.66
CA ARG A 7 -9.10 -3.04 -11.64
C ARG A 7 -8.53 -4.41 -12.02
N ARG A 8 -7.22 -4.49 -12.28
CA ARG A 8 -6.55 -5.76 -12.60
C ARG A 8 -6.58 -6.73 -11.43
N ALA A 9 -6.29 -6.26 -10.21
CA ALA A 9 -6.33 -7.09 -9.02
C ALA A 9 -7.74 -7.67 -8.79
N GLN A 10 -8.78 -6.85 -8.96
CA GLN A 10 -10.17 -7.29 -8.86
C GLN A 10 -10.55 -8.28 -9.96
N ILE A 11 -10.11 -8.07 -11.21
CA ILE A 11 -10.34 -9.02 -12.32
C ILE A 11 -9.67 -10.38 -12.05
N ASN A 12 -8.54 -10.38 -11.33
CA ASN A 12 -7.79 -11.59 -10.99
C ASN A 12 -8.24 -12.21 -9.66
N ASP A 13 -9.39 -11.80 -9.09
CA ASP A 13 -9.91 -12.28 -7.79
C ASP A 13 -8.94 -12.09 -6.60
N GLU A 14 -8.02 -11.14 -6.71
CA GLU A 14 -7.15 -10.77 -5.61
C GLU A 14 -7.98 -10.15 -4.47
N ARG A 15 -7.55 -10.37 -3.24
CA ARG A 15 -8.27 -9.88 -2.04
C ARG A 15 -7.76 -8.53 -1.54
N ALA A 16 -6.58 -8.12 -1.99
CA ALA A 16 -5.97 -6.88 -1.57
C ALA A 16 -4.91 -6.41 -2.58
N ILE A 17 -4.51 -5.15 -2.48
CA ILE A 17 -3.26 -4.64 -3.07
C ILE A 17 -2.38 -4.03 -1.99
N GLY A 18 -1.07 -4.28 -2.11
CA GLY A 18 -0.04 -3.68 -1.26
C GLY A 18 0.72 -2.57 -1.99
N LEU A 19 1.30 -1.65 -1.22
CA LEU A 19 2.33 -0.74 -1.70
C LEU A 19 3.36 -0.45 -0.62
N HIS A 20 4.52 0.00 -1.06
CA HIS A 20 5.64 0.39 -0.21
C HIS A 20 5.99 1.85 -0.46
N THR A 21 6.25 2.59 0.63
CA THR A 21 6.68 3.98 0.55
C THR A 21 7.71 4.29 1.62
N LYS A 22 8.63 5.23 1.34
CA LYS A 22 9.60 5.68 2.35
C LYS A 22 8.90 6.46 3.45
N ASP A 23 9.40 6.35 4.67
CA ASP A 23 8.81 7.06 5.81
C ASP A 23 8.78 8.59 5.62
N GLU A 24 9.83 9.13 5.01
CA GLU A 24 9.99 10.57 4.73
C GLU A 24 8.98 11.10 3.70
N MET A 25 8.27 10.22 2.98
CA MET A 25 7.27 10.58 1.97
C MET A 25 5.91 10.88 2.61
N HIS A 26 5.87 11.79 3.59
CA HIS A 26 4.68 12.09 4.38
C HIS A 26 3.45 12.48 3.54
N SER A 27 3.63 13.14 2.39
CA SER A 27 2.55 13.48 1.47
C SER A 27 1.92 12.23 0.82
N ALA A 28 2.74 11.24 0.47
CA ALA A 28 2.29 9.97 -0.08
C ALA A 28 1.55 9.15 0.98
N VAL A 29 2.10 9.07 2.20
CA VAL A 29 1.45 8.40 3.34
C VAL A 29 0.03 8.95 3.57
N ARG A 30 -0.12 10.26 3.71
CA ARG A 30 -1.44 10.90 3.90
C ARG A 30 -2.39 10.70 2.73
N LEU A 31 -1.87 10.58 1.51
CA LEU A 31 -2.69 10.26 0.34
C LEU A 31 -3.20 8.83 0.44
N TYR A 32 -2.36 7.87 0.76
CA TYR A 32 -2.75 6.45 0.85
C TYR A 32 -3.76 6.20 1.97
N GLU A 33 -3.55 6.80 3.15
CA GLU A 33 -4.51 6.74 4.26
C GLU A 33 -5.89 7.28 3.83
N ARG A 34 -5.94 8.43 3.16
CA ARG A 34 -7.21 8.99 2.61
C ARG A 34 -7.85 8.12 1.54
N LEU A 35 -7.05 7.32 0.83
CA LEU A 35 -7.52 6.38 -0.17
C LEU A 35 -7.97 5.03 0.43
N GLY A 36 -7.99 4.91 1.76
CA GLY A 36 -8.42 3.72 2.49
C GLY A 36 -7.34 2.66 2.66
N PHE A 37 -6.09 2.94 2.29
CA PHE A 37 -4.99 2.04 2.62
C PHE A 37 -4.73 2.09 4.12
N THR A 38 -4.50 0.93 4.70
CA THR A 38 -4.15 0.77 6.11
C THR A 38 -2.69 0.37 6.23
N ARG A 39 -2.03 0.87 7.28
CA ARG A 39 -0.65 0.53 7.59
C ARG A 39 -0.53 -0.96 7.91
N PHE A 40 0.43 -1.63 7.28
CA PHE A 40 0.73 -3.04 7.55
C PHE A 40 2.21 -3.16 7.95
N GLN A 41 2.47 -3.16 9.26
CA GLN A 41 3.83 -3.09 9.80
C GLN A 41 4.66 -4.33 9.44
N ASP A 42 4.02 -5.49 9.32
CA ASP A 42 4.71 -6.74 8.96
C ASP A 42 5.27 -6.74 7.53
N LEU A 43 4.82 -5.80 6.68
CA LEU A 43 5.34 -5.61 5.33
C LEU A 43 6.49 -4.59 5.28
N ASP A 44 6.92 -4.08 6.43
CA ASP A 44 8.07 -3.18 6.51
C ASP A 44 9.37 -3.90 6.24
N PHE A 45 10.30 -3.19 5.62
CA PHE A 45 11.66 -3.67 5.51
C PHE A 45 12.66 -2.52 5.41
N SER A 46 13.92 -2.85 5.71
CA SER A 46 15.05 -1.93 5.66
C SER A 46 16.05 -2.42 4.62
N PRO A 47 16.05 -1.88 3.39
CA PRO A 47 16.97 -2.33 2.34
C PRO A 47 18.43 -1.93 2.62
N ALA A 48 18.62 -0.90 3.46
CA ALA A 48 19.91 -0.43 3.91
C ALA A 48 19.77 0.15 5.33
N SER A 49 20.89 0.32 6.03
CA SER A 49 20.91 0.98 7.34
C SER A 49 20.33 2.40 7.24
N GLY A 50 19.38 2.72 8.11
CA GLY A 50 18.73 4.04 8.16
C GLY A 50 17.63 4.27 7.13
N VAL A 51 17.30 3.29 6.28
CA VAL A 51 16.20 3.40 5.30
C VAL A 51 15.04 2.52 5.73
N LEU A 52 13.95 3.13 6.20
CA LEU A 52 12.71 2.40 6.49
C LEU A 52 11.72 2.51 5.32
N ILE A 53 11.31 1.37 4.80
CA ILE A 53 10.23 1.26 3.83
C ILE A 53 8.99 0.77 4.56
N LYS A 54 7.92 1.58 4.51
CA LYS A 54 6.64 1.31 5.14
C LYS A 54 5.70 0.57 4.19
N GLY A 55 5.13 -0.54 4.65
CA GLY A 55 4.09 -1.29 3.95
C GLY A 55 2.67 -0.77 4.22
N TYR A 56 1.85 -0.68 3.18
CA TYR A 56 0.43 -0.35 3.26
C TYR A 56 -0.39 -1.32 2.42
N GLY A 57 -1.59 -1.68 2.88
CA GLY A 57 -2.52 -2.57 2.18
C GLY A 57 -3.90 -1.95 2.01
N TYR A 58 -4.56 -2.27 0.91
CA TYR A 58 -5.97 -1.97 0.67
C TYR A 58 -6.70 -3.27 0.36
N HIS A 59 -7.63 -3.66 1.23
CA HIS A 59 -8.47 -4.83 1.01
C HIS A 59 -9.65 -4.47 0.10
N PHE A 60 -9.95 -5.37 -0.83
CA PHE A 60 -11.15 -5.25 -1.65
C PHE A 60 -12.33 -5.83 -0.88
N ASP A 61 -13.27 -4.98 -0.46
CA ASP A 61 -14.54 -5.46 0.07
C ASP A 61 -15.28 -6.23 -1.03
N LYS A 62 -15.68 -7.47 -0.71
CA LYS A 62 -16.68 -8.19 -1.49
C LYS A 62 -18.02 -7.52 -1.21
N ARG A 63 -18.52 -6.73 -2.16
CA ARG A 63 -19.93 -6.37 -2.20
C ARG A 63 -20.77 -7.59 -2.57
#